data_AF-A0A9E2Y8B0-F1
#
_entry.id   AF-A0A9E2Y8B0-F1
#
_cell.length_a   1.000
_cell.length_b   1.000
_cell.length_c   1.000
_cell.angle_alpha   90.00
_cell.angle_beta   90.00
_cell.angle_gamma   90.00
#
_symmetry.space_group_name_H-M   'P 1'
#
loop_
_entity.id
_entity.type
_entity.pdbx_description
1 polymer ?
#
loop_
_entity_poly.entity_id
_entity_poly.type
_entity_poly.pdbx_seq_one_letter_code
_entity_poly.pdbx_strand_id
1 'polypeptide(L)' 'MRTAPPSGRLWLRVLLAAIPIAALTIAVPLVNHVEPRILGLPFVLCWIIGWVLLTPAFLWTIGRLERHW' A
#
# COMPACT_ATOMS: atom_id res chain seq x y z
N MET A 1 5.19 -7.85 31.07
CA MET A 1 5.51 -6.46 30.67
C MET A 1 5.83 -6.45 29.18
N ARG A 2 5.01 -5.83 28.33
CA ARG A 2 5.30 -5.70 26.89
C ARG A 2 6.21 -4.49 26.73
N THR A 3 7.47 -4.69 26.36
CA THR A 3 8.39 -3.58 26.09
C THR A 3 7.83 -2.78 24.91
N ALA A 4 7.73 -1.46 25.06
CA ALA A 4 7.24 -0.60 23.98
C ALA A 4 8.17 -0.74 22.77
N PRO A 5 7.65 -0.94 21.55
CA PRO A 5 8.50 -1.03 20.38
C PRO A 5 9.28 0.30 20.23
N PRO A 6 10.57 0.25 19.86
CA PRO A 6 11.32 1.47 19.64
C PRO A 6 10.64 2.30 18.54
N SER A 7 10.43 3.59 18.84
CA SER A 7 9.56 4.50 18.09
C SER A 7 9.81 4.47 16.58
N GLY A 8 11.07 4.36 16.14
CA GLY A 8 11.42 4.29 14.72
C GLY A 8 10.79 3.11 13.95
N ARG A 9 10.64 1.94 14.58
CA ARG A 9 10.01 0.76 13.93
C ARG A 9 8.51 0.90 13.80
N LEU A 10 7.86 1.60 14.74
CA LEU A 10 6.43 1.90 14.67
C LEU A 10 6.15 2.80 13.46
N TRP A 11 6.90 3.88 13.31
CA TRP A 11 6.75 4.81 12.18
C TRP A 11 6.95 4.13 10.83
N LEU A 12 7.94 3.25 10.71
CA LEU A 12 8.14 2.48 9.49
C LEU A 12 6.92 1.61 9.13
N ARG A 13 6.31 0.95 10.11
CA ARG A 13 5.09 0.14 9.89
C ARG A 13 3.91 0.99 9.47
N VAL A 14 3.73 2.15 10.10
CA VAL A 14 2.67 3.10 9.76
C VAL A 14 2.85 3.62 8.33
N LEU A 15 4.08 3.99 7.95
CA LEU A 15 4.37 4.43 6.58
C LEU A 15 4.13 3.32 5.55
N LEU A 16 4.55 2.09 5.84
CA LEU A 16 4.30 0.94 4.96
C LEU A 16 2.80 0.66 4.78
N ALA A 17 2.00 0.77 5.85
CA ALA A 17 0.55 0.59 5.78
C ALA A 17 -0.15 1.76 5.06
N ALA A 18 0.37 2.97 5.20
CA ALA A 18 -0.21 4.16 4.59
C ALA A 18 -0.07 4.18 3.06
N ILE A 19 0.96 3.55 2.49
CA ILE A 19 1.21 3.52 1.05
C ILE A 19 0.02 2.95 0.24
N PRO A 20 -0.45 1.71 0.47
CA PRO A 20 -1.58 1.18 -0.29
C PRO A 20 -2.88 1.94 -0.02
N ILE A 21 -3.08 2.48 1.19
CA ILE A 21 -4.23 3.32 1.52
C ILE A 21 -4.21 4.59 0.66
N ALA A 22 -3.11 5.32 0.68
CA ALA A 22 -2.95 6.54 -0.11
C ALA A 22 -3.09 6.26 -1.61
N ALA A 23 -2.52 5.17 -2.11
CA ALA A 23 -2.62 4.79 -3.53
C ALA A 23 -4.06 4.45 -3.97
N LEU A 24 -4.87 3.85 -3.10
CA LEU A 24 -6.24 3.42 -3.39
C LEU A 24 -7.32 4.45 -3.00
N THR A 25 -6.96 5.53 -2.30
CA THR A 25 -7.94 6.54 -1.86
C THR A 25 -7.54 7.95 -2.30
N ILE A 26 -6.33 8.38 -1.97
CA ILE A 26 -5.86 9.74 -2.22
C ILE A 26 -5.37 9.91 -3.65
N ALA A 27 -4.68 8.91 -4.20
CA ALA A 27 -4.14 8.98 -5.55
C ALA A 27 -5.20 8.75 -6.63
N VAL A 28 -6.34 8.11 -6.30
CA VAL A 28 -7.37 7.74 -7.28
C VAL A 28 -7.89 8.94 -8.08
N PRO A 29 -8.29 10.08 -7.47
CA PRO A 29 -8.71 11.25 -8.24
C PRO A 29 -7.63 11.80 -9.19
N LEU A 30 -6.35 11.60 -8.86
CA LEU A 30 -5.21 12.07 -9.65
C LEU A 30 -4.88 11.14 -10.81
N VAL A 31 -5.19 9.85 -10.70
CA VAL A 31 -4.93 8.85 -11.75
C VAL A 31 -6.17 8.44 -12.53
N ASN A 32 -7.35 8.91 -12.12
CA ASN A 32 -8.63 8.60 -12.75
C ASN A 32 -8.85 9.42 -14.02
N HIS A 33 -8.05 9.11 -15.04
CA HIS A 33 -8.21 9.65 -16.38
C HIS A 33 -8.73 8.54 -17.32
N VAL A 34 -9.58 8.94 -18.28
CA VAL A 34 -10.16 8.03 -19.28
C VAL A 34 -9.09 7.50 -20.26
N GLU A 35 -8.05 8.29 -20.43
CA GLU A 35 -6.82 7.97 -21.17
C GLU A 35 -5.64 8.26 -20.23
N PRO A 36 -4.61 7.40 -20.18
CA PRO A 36 -4.33 6.28 -21.08
C PRO A 36 -5.14 5.01 -20.78
N ARG A 37 -5.11 4.06 -21.72
CA ARG A 37 -5.69 2.71 -21.57
C ARG A 37 -4.60 1.65 -21.59
N ILE A 38 -4.78 0.60 -20.81
CA ILE A 38 -3.91 -0.58 -20.77
C ILE A 38 -4.73 -1.77 -21.21
N LEU A 39 -4.33 -2.45 -22.29
CA LEU A 39 -5.06 -3.60 -22.87
C LEU A 39 -6.54 -3.30 -23.19
N GLY A 40 -6.85 -2.05 -23.57
CA GLY A 40 -8.22 -1.59 -23.83
C GLY A 40 -9.01 -1.18 -22.59
N LEU A 41 -8.50 -1.45 -21.38
CA LEU A 41 -9.09 -1.07 -20.11
C LEU A 41 -8.62 0.32 -19.65
N PRO A 42 -9.44 1.09 -18.91
CA PRO A 42 -9.00 2.35 -18.30
C PRO A 42 -7.80 2.15 -17.38
N PHE A 43 -6.83 3.06 -17.41
CA PHE A 43 -5.62 2.99 -16.56
C PHE A 43 -5.96 2.80 -15.07
N VAL A 44 -6.97 3.51 -14.56
CA VAL A 44 -7.38 3.45 -13.17
C VAL A 44 -7.82 2.04 -12.74
N LEU A 45 -8.36 1.22 -13.65
CA LEU A 45 -8.75 -0.15 -13.35
C LEU A 45 -7.50 -1.02 -13.13
N CYS A 46 -6.53 -0.92 -14.04
CA CYS A 46 -5.24 -1.62 -13.90
C CYS A 46 -4.49 -1.15 -12.65
N TRP A 47 -4.55 0.14 -12.34
CA TRP A 47 -3.98 0.71 -11.12
C TRP A 47 -4.58 0.07 -9.87
N ILE A 48 -5.92 0.05 -9.74
CA ILE A 48 -6.60 -0.53 -8.57
C ILE A 48 -6.26 -2.02 -8.44
N ILE A 49 -6.34 -2.79 -9.53
CA ILE A 49 -6.01 -4.22 -9.51
C ILE A 49 -4.56 -4.43 -9.06
N GLY A 50 -3.62 -3.68 -9.62
CA GLY A 50 -2.21 -3.73 -9.23
C GLY A 50 -2.02 -3.47 -7.74
N TRP A 51 -2.62 -2.41 -7.21
CA TRP A 51 -2.52 -2.07 -5.79
C TRP A 51 -3.23 -3.05 -4.84
N VAL A 52 -4.36 -3.62 -5.25
CA VAL A 52 -5.03 -4.69 -4.52
C VAL A 52 -4.13 -5.92 -4.41
N LEU A 53 -3.49 -6.33 -5.51
CA LEU A 53 -2.56 -7.46 -5.54
C LEU A 53 -1.27 -7.18 -4.78
N LEU A 54 -0.81 -5.92 -4.73
CA LEU A 54 0.37 -5.51 -3.96
C LEU A 54 0.10 -5.40 -2.46
N THR A 55 -1.14 -5.11 -2.04
CA THR A 55 -1.47 -4.90 -0.62
C THR A 55 -1.04 -6.07 0.30
N PRO A 56 -1.27 -7.35 -0.04
CA PRO A 56 -0.75 -8.47 0.73
C PRO A 56 0.77 -8.47 0.89
N ALA A 57 1.54 -7.99 -0.11
CA ALA A 57 3.00 -7.89 0.00
C ALA A 57 3.43 -6.84 1.03
N PHE A 58 2.72 -5.71 1.12
CA PHE A 58 2.94 -4.71 2.18
C PHE A 58 2.62 -5.29 3.56
N LEU A 59 1.46 -5.97 3.71
CA LEU A 59 1.07 -6.60 4.97
C LEU A 59 2.04 -7.71 5.39
N TRP A 60 2.48 -8.53 4.44
CA TRP A 60 3.49 -9.57 4.68
C TRP A 60 4.81 -8.96 5.14
N THR A 61 5.24 -7.86 4.53
CA THR A 61 6.46 -7.14 4.91
C THR A 61 6.35 -6.59 6.34
N ILE A 62 5.22 -5.97 6.69
CA ILE A 62 4.94 -5.50 8.06
C ILE A 62 4.99 -6.67 9.05
N GLY A 63 4.31 -7.77 8.76
CA GLY A 63 4.29 -8.97 9.61
C GLY A 63 5.67 -9.62 9.75
N ARG A 64 6.51 -9.55 8.71
CA ARG A 64 7.90 -10.02 8.78
C ARG A 64 8.76 -9.10 9.66
N LEU A 65 8.59 -7.78 9.56
CA LEU A 65 9.21 -6.80 10.46
C LEU A 65 8.74 -6.93 11.92
N GLU A 66 7.59 -7.54 12.14
CA GLU A 66 7.08 -7.85 13.48
C GLU A 66 7.66 -9.14 14.03
N ARG A 67 7.75 -10.20 13.22
CA ARG A 67 8.28 -11.53 13.64
C ARG A 67 9.78 -11.57 13.93
N HIS A 68 10.55 -10.56 13.53
CA HIS A 68 11.99 -10.47 13.83
C HIS A 68 12.28 -9.87 15.24
N TRP A 69 11.34 -9.98 16.17
CA TRP A 69 11.45 -9.62 17.59
C TRP A 69 11.00 -10.77 18.46
#